data_AF-R6X886-F1
#
_entry.id   AF-R6X886-F1
#
_cell.length_a   1.000
_cell.length_b   1.000
_cell.length_c   1.000
_cell.angle_alpha   90.00
_cell.angle_beta   90.00
_cell.angle_gamma   90.00
#
_symmetry.space_group_name_H-M   'P 1'
#
loop_
_entity.id
_entity.type
_entity.pdbx_description
1 polymer ?
#
loop_
_entity_poly.entity_id
_entity_poly.type
_entity_poly.pdbx_seq_one_letter_code
_entity_poly.pdbx_strand_id
1 'polypeptide(L)'
;MDEVPLYVGFFGDGGYALLTGSALRFCDKNGEITSTVYFTGKTAKRFFMSDDYFVLSFAMPGLSNATTLEIYSKNGSHIMSRSVRNDVSHADIIDSHLYYYSAGVLHTVDLTSRSEDKSDDIGIDYKCVLPEPDSNSIIMFYKNIALVYNKNDFPTAVLTPPEQ
;
A
#
# COMPACT_ATOMS: atom_id res chain seq x y z
N MET A 1 30.40 3.28 -0.81
CA MET A 1 29.98 1.94 -1.24
C MET A 1 28.74 2.19 -2.08
N ASP A 2 28.77 1.83 -3.36
CA ASP A 2 27.65 2.11 -4.25
C ASP A 2 26.47 1.19 -3.88
N GLU A 3 25.29 1.77 -3.68
CA GLU A 3 24.08 1.02 -3.34
C GLU A 3 23.49 0.38 -4.60
N VAL A 4 23.20 -0.92 -4.52
CA VAL A 4 22.54 -1.65 -5.63
C VAL A 4 21.02 -1.40 -5.59
N PRO A 5 20.41 -1.04 -6.72
CA PRO A 5 18.95 -1.01 -6.86
C PRO A 5 18.32 -2.37 -6.54
N LEU A 6 17.34 -2.39 -5.65
CA LEU A 6 16.51 -3.57 -5.37
C LEU A 6 15.24 -3.56 -6.21
N TYR A 7 14.67 -2.39 -6.45
CA TYR A 7 13.45 -2.21 -7.25
C TYR A 7 13.37 -0.82 -7.86
N VAL A 8 12.71 -0.73 -9.01
CA VAL A 8 12.31 0.52 -9.66
C VAL A 8 10.84 0.43 -10.02
N GLY A 9 10.05 1.43 -9.63
CA GLY A 9 8.65 1.53 -10.01
C GLY A 9 8.34 2.92 -10.58
N PHE A 10 7.53 2.97 -11.63
CA PHE A 10 7.16 4.19 -12.34
C PHE A 10 5.80 4.71 -11.90
N PHE A 11 5.72 6.03 -11.68
CA PHE A 11 4.49 6.77 -11.41
C PHE A 11 3.75 7.10 -12.71
N GLY A 12 2.47 7.48 -12.61
CA GLY A 12 1.62 7.74 -13.78
C GLY A 12 2.08 8.93 -14.64
N ASP A 13 2.89 9.82 -14.09
CA ASP A 13 3.48 10.97 -14.82
C ASP A 13 4.84 10.69 -15.47
N GLY A 14 5.32 9.45 -15.38
CA GLY A 14 6.62 9.01 -15.90
C GLY A 14 7.79 9.23 -14.95
N GLY A 15 7.58 9.84 -13.77
CA GLY A 15 8.56 9.80 -12.68
C GLY A 15 8.72 8.38 -12.13
N TYR A 16 9.68 8.17 -11.23
CA TYR A 16 9.91 6.84 -10.65
C TYR A 16 10.48 6.87 -9.23
N ALA A 17 10.27 5.78 -8.51
CA ALA A 17 10.90 5.51 -7.23
C ALA A 17 11.96 4.41 -7.37
N LEU A 18 13.16 4.67 -6.84
CA LEU A 18 14.30 3.76 -6.79
C LEU A 18 14.50 3.30 -5.35
N LEU A 19 14.25 2.01 -5.12
CA LEU A 19 14.45 1.37 -3.82
C LEU A 19 15.83 0.71 -3.75
N THR A 20 16.57 0.99 -2.68
CA THR A 20 17.81 0.29 -2.31
C THR A 20 17.66 -0.37 -0.94
N GLY A 21 18.71 -1.04 -0.44
CA GLY A 21 18.70 -1.64 0.89
C GLY A 21 18.60 -0.63 2.05
N SER A 22 18.81 0.65 1.79
CA SER A 22 18.97 1.69 2.82
C SER A 22 18.17 2.96 2.54
N ALA A 23 17.65 3.14 1.32
CA ALA A 23 16.89 4.31 0.97
C ALA A 23 15.84 4.07 -0.12
N LEU A 24 14.88 4.98 -0.18
CA LEU A 24 13.93 5.16 -1.27
C LEU A 24 14.16 6.54 -1.87
N ARG A 25 14.48 6.60 -3.17
CA ARG A 25 14.73 7.84 -3.91
C ARG A 25 13.61 8.09 -4.89
N PHE A 26 13.04 9.29 -4.86
CA PHE A 26 12.01 9.71 -5.80
C PHE A 26 12.67 10.56 -6.88
N CYS A 27 12.38 10.25 -8.13
CA CYS A 27 12.92 10.91 -9.30
C CYS A 27 11.78 11.43 -10.17
N ASP A 28 11.98 12.59 -10.77
CA ASP A 28 11.07 13.09 -11.80
C ASP A 28 11.22 12.31 -13.12
N LYS A 29 10.40 12.65 -14.12
CA LYS A 29 10.43 12.01 -15.45
C LYS A 29 11.74 12.22 -16.23
N ASN A 30 12.59 13.15 -15.81
CA ASN A 30 13.89 13.43 -16.42
C ASN A 30 15.03 12.69 -15.70
N GLY A 31 14.73 12.00 -14.58
CA GLY A 31 15.70 11.28 -13.76
C GLY A 31 16.36 12.15 -12.68
N GLU A 32 15.86 13.35 -12.43
CA GLU A 32 16.35 14.20 -11.34
C GLU A 32 15.76 13.76 -10.01
N ILE A 33 16.61 13.59 -8.99
CA ILE A 33 16.17 13.21 -7.64
C ILE A 33 15.42 14.38 -7.00
N THR A 34 14.14 14.18 -6.71
CA THR A 34 13.27 15.17 -6.05
C THR A 34 13.23 14.98 -4.54
N SER A 35 13.40 13.74 -4.06
CA SER A 35 13.40 13.42 -2.63
C SER A 35 14.17 12.13 -2.34
N THR A 36 14.69 12.00 -1.12
CA THR A 36 15.33 10.77 -0.63
C THR A 36 14.90 10.49 0.80
N VAL A 37 14.41 9.29 1.03
CA VAL A 37 14.01 8.77 2.33
C VAL A 37 15.01 7.70 2.76
N TYR A 38 15.72 7.93 3.86
CA TYR A 38 16.65 6.96 4.45
C TYR A 38 15.96 6.10 5.50
N PHE A 39 16.24 4.80 5.51
CA PHE A 39 15.58 3.84 6.40
C PHE A 39 16.12 3.84 7.83
N THR A 40 17.29 4.44 8.07
CA THR A 40 18.03 4.55 9.34
C THR A 40 17.39 3.82 10.54
N GLY A 41 17.89 2.62 10.84
CA GLY A 41 17.43 1.82 11.98
C GLY A 41 16.15 1.01 11.73
N LYS A 42 15.60 1.02 10.51
CA LYS A 42 14.46 0.19 10.10
C LYS A 42 14.89 -0.88 9.10
N THR A 43 14.24 -2.03 9.16
CA THR A 43 14.42 -3.14 8.20
C THR A 43 13.20 -3.22 7.30
N ALA A 44 13.36 -2.87 6.01
CA ALA A 44 12.29 -2.98 5.03
C ALA A 44 11.94 -4.46 4.78
N LYS A 45 10.64 -4.76 4.66
CA LYS A 45 10.12 -6.11 4.41
C LYS A 45 9.60 -6.24 2.98
N ARG A 46 8.67 -5.34 2.62
CA ARG A 46 7.99 -5.29 1.31
C ARG A 46 7.72 -3.84 0.92
N PHE A 47 7.45 -3.65 -0.36
CA PHE A 47 7.03 -2.38 -0.91
C PHE A 47 5.83 -2.60 -1.84
N PHE A 48 5.00 -1.57 -1.95
CA PHE A 48 3.82 -1.53 -2.83
C PHE A 48 3.74 -0.15 -3.46
N MET A 49 3.15 -0.05 -4.65
CA MET A 49 3.13 1.20 -5.40
C MET A 49 1.86 1.33 -6.23
N SER A 50 1.44 2.58 -6.46
CA SER A 50 0.44 2.99 -7.45
C SER A 50 0.96 4.21 -8.23
N ASP A 51 0.13 4.76 -9.10
CA ASP A 51 0.50 5.90 -9.94
C ASP A 51 0.94 7.14 -9.17
N ASP A 52 0.44 7.34 -7.94
CA ASP A 52 0.70 8.54 -7.15
C ASP A 52 1.30 8.28 -5.76
N TYR A 53 1.43 7.01 -5.35
CA TYR A 53 1.85 6.65 -4.00
C TYR A 53 2.84 5.48 -3.96
N PHE A 54 3.69 5.51 -2.95
CA PHE A 54 4.62 4.43 -2.60
C PHE A 54 4.42 4.03 -1.13
N VAL A 55 4.37 2.73 -0.85
CA VAL A 55 4.18 2.19 0.51
C VAL A 55 5.34 1.28 0.85
N LEU A 56 5.97 1.55 1.98
CA LEU A 56 7.00 0.69 2.55
C LEU A 56 6.48 0.02 3.81
N SER A 57 6.75 -1.27 3.93
CA SER A 57 6.54 -2.01 5.17
C SER A 57 7.89 -2.26 5.85
N PHE A 58 7.95 -1.98 7.14
CA PHE A 58 9.13 -2.20 7.98
C PHE A 58 8.81 -3.16 9.12
N ALA A 59 9.78 -3.95 9.53
CA ALA A 59 9.67 -4.71 10.77
C ALA A 59 9.64 -3.76 11.97
N MET A 60 8.69 -3.95 12.88
CA MET A 60 8.68 -3.22 14.14
C MET A 60 9.77 -3.76 15.08
N PRO A 61 10.63 -2.90 15.65
CA PRO A 61 11.64 -3.35 16.59
C PRO A 61 11.03 -4.10 17.78
N GLY A 62 11.56 -5.28 18.09
CA GLY A 62 11.16 -6.07 19.26
C GLY A 62 9.85 -6.87 19.13
N LEU A 63 9.18 -6.85 17.98
CA LEU A 63 7.95 -7.61 17.73
C LEU A 63 8.10 -8.47 16.47
N SER A 64 8.09 -9.80 16.63
CA SER A 64 8.52 -10.75 15.60
C SER A 64 7.70 -10.74 14.30
N ASN A 65 6.47 -10.19 14.33
CA ASN A 65 5.61 -10.11 13.14
C ASN A 65 4.98 -8.74 12.90
N ALA A 66 5.11 -7.77 13.82
CA ALA A 66 4.45 -6.48 13.66
C ALA A 66 5.13 -5.63 12.58
N THR A 67 4.32 -4.82 11.89
CA THR A 67 4.73 -4.05 10.72
C THR A 67 4.43 -2.57 10.92
N THR A 68 5.38 -1.72 10.58
CA THR A 68 5.12 -0.30 10.34
C THR A 68 4.94 -0.09 8.85
N LEU A 69 3.79 0.38 8.41
CA LEU A 69 3.60 0.90 7.06
C LEU A 69 3.95 2.39 7.04
N GLU A 70 4.71 2.83 6.05
CA GLU A 70 4.98 4.24 5.75
C GLU A 70 4.55 4.53 4.33
N ILE A 71 3.68 5.53 4.17
CA ILE A 71 3.07 5.91 2.90
C ILE A 71 3.69 7.24 2.46
N TYR A 72 4.13 7.30 1.21
CA TYR A 72 4.72 8.48 0.58
C TYR A 72 3.97 8.82 -0.70
N SER A 73 3.85 10.11 -1.02
CA SER A 73 3.44 10.53 -2.37
C SER A 73 4.56 10.29 -3.38
N LYS A 74 4.23 10.35 -4.67
CA LYS A 74 5.21 10.30 -5.77
C LYS A 74 6.31 11.36 -5.73
N ASN A 75 6.10 12.45 -5.00
CA ASN A 75 7.11 13.50 -4.78
C ASN A 75 7.99 13.21 -3.53
N GLY A 76 7.82 12.04 -2.91
CA GLY A 76 8.53 11.63 -1.70
C GLY A 76 8.11 12.35 -0.42
N SER A 77 6.95 13.00 -0.41
CA SER A 77 6.39 13.57 0.83
C SER A 77 5.76 12.46 1.65
N HIS A 78 6.09 12.38 2.94
CA HIS A 78 5.46 11.45 3.87
C HIS A 78 3.99 11.84 4.09
N ILE A 79 3.08 10.90 3.82
CA ILE A 79 1.64 11.10 3.98
C ILE A 79 1.21 10.68 5.39
N MET A 80 1.61 9.48 5.80
CA MET A 80 1.19 8.87 7.06
C MET A 80 1.96 7.58 7.38
N SER A 81 1.80 7.09 8.61
CA SER A 81 2.28 5.77 9.03
C SER A 81 1.17 4.97 9.74
N ARG A 82 1.29 3.64 9.71
CA ARG A 82 0.42 2.70 10.44
C ARG A 82 1.22 1.65 11.17
N SER A 83 0.88 1.42 12.43
CA SER A 83 1.44 0.34 13.24
C SER A 83 0.47 -0.83 13.22
N VAL A 84 0.84 -1.90 12.53
CA VAL A 84 0.02 -3.09 12.34
C VAL A 84 0.59 -4.21 13.19
N ARG A 85 -0.25 -4.86 14.00
CA ARG A 85 0.20 -5.91 14.94
C ARG A 85 0.80 -7.13 14.26
N ASN A 86 0.41 -7.38 13.01
CA ASN A 86 0.80 -8.54 12.22
C ASN A 86 1.58 -8.13 10.96
N ASP A 87 2.04 -9.13 10.21
CA ASP A 87 2.72 -8.89 8.95
C ASP A 87 1.74 -8.33 7.92
N VAL A 88 2.13 -7.28 7.20
CA VAL A 88 1.37 -6.81 6.03
C VAL A 88 1.91 -7.55 4.83
N SER A 89 1.13 -8.51 4.33
CA SER A 89 1.54 -9.36 3.21
C SER A 89 1.18 -8.77 1.85
N HIS A 90 0.19 -7.89 1.79
CA HIS A 90 -0.21 -7.20 0.56
C HIS A 90 -0.74 -5.79 0.84
N ALA A 91 -0.51 -4.87 -0.09
CA ALA A 91 -1.24 -3.62 -0.14
C ALA A 91 -1.45 -3.16 -1.59
N ASP A 92 -2.61 -2.57 -1.85
CA ASP A 92 -2.98 -1.93 -3.10
C ASP A 92 -3.47 -0.51 -2.80
N ILE A 93 -3.34 0.38 -3.77
CA ILE A 93 -3.78 1.77 -3.63
C ILE A 93 -4.60 2.11 -4.86
N ILE A 94 -5.88 2.39 -4.63
CA ILE A 94 -6.82 2.78 -5.69
C ILE A 94 -7.32 4.16 -5.35
N ASP A 95 -7.16 5.10 -6.30
CA ASP A 95 -7.43 6.51 -6.09
C ASP A 95 -6.63 7.02 -4.85
N SER A 96 -7.31 7.57 -3.84
CA SER A 96 -6.70 7.98 -2.56
C SER A 96 -6.98 7.01 -1.41
N HIS A 97 -7.31 5.74 -1.70
CA HIS A 97 -7.56 4.73 -0.69
C HIS A 97 -6.47 3.67 -0.67
N LEU A 98 -5.90 3.43 0.52
CA LEU A 98 -5.00 2.32 0.77
C LEU A 98 -5.80 1.12 1.26
N TYR A 99 -5.60 -0.02 0.59
CA TYR A 99 -6.11 -1.32 0.98
C TYR A 99 -4.91 -2.15 1.39
N TYR A 100 -4.83 -2.61 2.64
CA TYR A 100 -3.74 -3.48 3.07
C TYR A 100 -4.25 -4.66 3.86
N TYR A 101 -3.65 -5.81 3.61
CA TYR A 101 -4.07 -7.07 4.19
C TYR A 101 -3.06 -7.57 5.20
N SER A 102 -3.55 -7.95 6.38
CA SER A 102 -2.75 -8.46 7.49
C SER A 102 -3.49 -9.56 8.25
N ALA A 103 -2.94 -10.77 8.18
CA ALA A 103 -3.39 -11.94 8.95
C ALA A 103 -4.92 -12.19 8.96
N GLY A 104 -5.54 -12.22 7.77
CA GLY A 104 -6.98 -12.48 7.61
C GLY A 104 -7.83 -11.23 7.53
N VAL A 105 -7.29 -10.07 7.91
CA VAL A 105 -8.02 -8.82 7.97
C VAL A 105 -7.60 -7.91 6.83
N LEU A 106 -8.58 -7.41 6.09
CA LEU A 106 -8.38 -6.31 5.16
C LEU A 106 -8.64 -5.00 5.88
N HIS A 107 -7.71 -4.07 5.73
CA HIS A 107 -7.82 -2.72 6.24
C HIS A 107 -7.95 -1.73 5.08
N THR A 108 -8.82 -0.75 5.23
CA THR A 108 -9.03 0.33 4.26
C THR A 108 -8.82 1.68 4.94
N VAL A 109 -8.07 2.57 4.29
CA VAL A 109 -7.76 3.90 4.79
C VAL A 109 -7.85 4.95 3.69
N ASP A 110 -8.53 6.06 3.97
CA ASP A 110 -8.49 7.24 3.11
C ASP A 110 -7.22 8.06 3.40
N LEU A 111 -6.34 8.17 2.41
CA LEU A 111 -5.05 8.86 2.49
C LEU A 111 -5.20 10.39 2.50
N THR A 112 -6.31 10.92 1.99
CA THR A 112 -6.61 12.36 1.97
C THR A 112 -7.09 12.84 3.33
N SER A 113 -8.10 12.18 3.89
CA SER A 113 -8.61 12.52 5.23
C SER A 113 -7.72 11.97 6.35
N ARG A 114 -6.84 11.01 6.04
CA ARG A 114 -5.97 10.30 6.99
C ARG A 114 -6.78 9.64 8.10
N SER A 115 -7.96 9.13 7.73
CA SER A 115 -8.94 8.55 8.64
C SER A 115 -8.38 7.37 9.42
N GLU A 116 -9.07 6.98 10.49
CA GLU A 116 -8.84 5.67 11.12
C GLU A 116 -9.10 4.53 10.12
N ASP A 117 -8.49 3.38 10.43
CA ASP A 117 -8.58 2.18 9.60
C ASP A 117 -9.95 1.54 9.75
N LYS A 118 -10.60 1.26 8.63
CA LYS A 118 -11.77 0.35 8.59
C LYS A 118 -11.26 -1.05 8.34
N SER A 119 -11.77 -2.02 9.07
CA SER A 119 -11.20 -3.37 9.10
C SER A 119 -12.30 -4.41 8.94
N ASP A 120 -12.11 -5.34 8.01
CA ASP A 120 -13.02 -6.45 7.73
C ASP A 120 -12.24 -7.76 7.77
N ASP A 121 -12.72 -8.73 8.55
CA ASP A 121 -12.16 -10.09 8.55
C ASP A 121 -12.68 -10.84 7.32
N ILE A 122 -11.79 -11.06 6.35
CA ILE A 122 -12.08 -11.73 5.08
C ILE A 122 -11.44 -13.12 5.00
N GLY A 123 -10.66 -13.52 6.01
CA GLY A 123 -9.89 -14.76 6.05
C GLY A 123 -8.69 -14.78 5.10
N ILE A 124 -8.16 -15.99 4.86
CA ILE A 124 -6.75 -16.20 4.48
C ILE A 124 -6.36 -16.02 3.00
N ASP A 125 -7.14 -15.34 2.16
CA ASP A 125 -6.94 -15.42 0.69
C ASP A 125 -7.09 -14.11 -0.09
N TYR A 126 -6.80 -12.96 0.51
CA TYR A 126 -6.70 -11.71 -0.26
C TYR A 126 -5.66 -11.83 -1.38
N LYS A 127 -6.01 -11.41 -2.61
CA LYS A 127 -5.10 -11.38 -3.76
C LYS A 127 -4.79 -9.97 -4.22
N CYS A 128 -5.82 -9.21 -4.58
CA CYS A 128 -5.70 -7.82 -4.98
C CYS A 128 -7.06 -7.13 -5.00
N VAL A 129 -7.02 -5.80 -5.07
CA VAL A 129 -8.15 -4.97 -5.50
C VAL A 129 -7.76 -4.22 -6.77
N LEU A 130 -8.67 -4.19 -7.74
CA LEU A 130 -8.48 -3.49 -9.01
C LEU A 130 -9.57 -2.43 -9.18
N PRO A 131 -9.25 -1.27 -9.77
CA PRO A 131 -10.28 -0.33 -10.20
C PRO A 131 -10.99 -0.89 -11.43
N GLU A 132 -12.30 -0.72 -11.51
CA GLU A 132 -13.02 -0.84 -12.78
C GLU A 132 -12.96 0.52 -13.50
N PRO A 133 -12.28 0.66 -14.65
CA PRO A 133 -12.00 1.97 -15.24
C PRO A 133 -13.25 2.75 -15.69
N ASP A 134 -14.29 2.01 -16.10
CA ASP A 134 -15.48 2.56 -16.73
C ASP A 134 -16.65 2.74 -15.75
N SER A 135 -16.44 2.51 -14.45
CA SER A 135 -17.48 2.55 -13.43
C SER A 135 -16.97 3.10 -12.09
N ASN A 136 -17.90 3.37 -11.16
CA ASN A 136 -17.54 3.70 -9.78
C ASN A 136 -17.36 2.45 -8.91
N SER A 137 -16.65 1.45 -9.41
CA SER A 137 -16.50 0.17 -8.74
C SER A 137 -15.05 -0.28 -8.61
N ILE A 138 -14.84 -1.20 -7.67
CA ILE A 138 -13.62 -1.97 -7.51
C ILE A 138 -13.93 -3.45 -7.52
N ILE A 139 -12.98 -4.23 -8.04
CA ILE A 139 -13.05 -5.68 -8.06
C ILE A 139 -12.07 -6.22 -7.03
N MET A 140 -12.59 -6.92 -6.02
CA MET A 140 -11.79 -7.61 -5.02
C MET A 140 -11.67 -9.08 -5.36
N PHE A 141 -10.44 -9.56 -5.44
CA PHE A 141 -10.13 -10.98 -5.58
C PHE A 141 -9.76 -11.59 -4.23
N TYR A 142 -10.58 -12.54 -3.77
CA TYR A 142 -10.31 -13.33 -2.56
C TYR A 142 -10.84 -14.76 -2.73
N LYS A 143 -10.21 -15.76 -2.10
CA LYS A 143 -10.65 -17.19 -2.13
C LYS A 143 -11.01 -17.72 -3.54
N ASN A 144 -10.33 -17.23 -4.59
CA ASN A 144 -10.59 -17.51 -6.00
C ASN A 144 -11.95 -17.03 -6.54
N ILE A 145 -12.56 -16.05 -5.89
CA ILE A 145 -13.76 -15.35 -6.37
C ILE A 145 -13.50 -13.86 -6.54
N ALA A 146 -14.22 -13.26 -7.48
CA ALA A 146 -14.21 -11.82 -7.74
C ALA A 146 -15.52 -11.24 -7.21
N LEU A 147 -15.42 -10.23 -6.35
CA LEU A 147 -16.56 -9.43 -5.92
C LEU A 147 -16.43 -8.01 -6.42
N VAL A 148 -17.55 -7.47 -6.88
CA VAL A 148 -17.66 -6.11 -7.36
C VAL A 148 -18.33 -5.27 -6.29
N TYR A 149 -17.65 -4.22 -5.86
CA TYR A 149 -18.15 -3.28 -4.86
C TYR A 149 -18.22 -1.88 -5.45
N ASN A 150 -19.19 -1.07 -5.03
CA ASN A 150 -19.17 0.36 -5.29
C ASN A 150 -18.08 1.01 -4.43
N LYS A 151 -17.26 1.89 -5.01
CA LYS A 151 -16.18 2.60 -4.30
C LYS A 151 -16.72 3.40 -3.11
N ASN A 152 -17.93 3.94 -3.22
CA ASN A 152 -18.53 4.77 -2.18
C ASN A 152 -19.08 3.97 -1.00
N ASP A 153 -19.25 2.65 -1.15
CA ASP A 153 -19.83 1.81 -0.10
C ASP A 153 -18.77 1.29 0.86
N PHE A 154 -17.52 1.18 0.41
CA PHE A 154 -16.38 0.72 1.22
C PHE A 154 -16.14 1.50 2.52
N PRO A 155 -16.32 2.83 2.56
CA PRO A 155 -16.27 3.57 3.81
C PRO A 155 -17.36 3.16 4.82
N THR A 156 -18.40 2.43 4.43
CA THR A 156 -19.60 2.26 5.26
C THR A 156 -20.11 0.83 5.36
N ALA A 157 -19.68 -0.08 4.49
CA ALA A 157 -20.19 -1.44 4.40
C ALA A 157 -19.24 -2.44 5.06
N VAL A 158 -19.81 -3.38 5.81
CA VAL A 158 -19.14 -4.63 6.14
C VAL A 158 -18.99 -5.41 4.84
N LEU A 159 -17.76 -5.78 4.49
CA LEU A 159 -17.47 -6.54 3.28
C LEU A 159 -17.79 -8.01 3.51
N THR A 160 -19.06 -8.32 3.77
CA THR A 160 -19.50 -9.70 3.88
C THR A 160 -19.50 -10.31 2.48
N PRO A 161 -18.75 -11.41 2.25
CA PRO A 161 -19.01 -12.30 1.14
C PRO A 161 -20.51 -12.58 1.00
N PRO A 162 -21.08 -12.62 -0.22
CA PRO A 162 -22.35 -13.28 -0.42
C PRO A 162 -22.25 -14.70 0.18
N GLU A 163 -23.26 -15.11 0.96
CA GLU A 163 -23.35 -16.50 1.41
C GLU A 163 -23.28 -17.42 0.18
N GLN A 164 -22.35 -18.40 0.22
CA GLN A 164 -22.20 -19.40 -0.84
C GLN A 164 -23.38 -20.36 -0.87
#